data_AF-A0A6B2VEB6-F1
#
_entry.id   AF-A0A6B2VEB6-F1
#
_cell.length_a   1.000
_cell.length_b   1.000
_cell.length_c   1.000
_cell.angle_alpha   90.00
_cell.angle_beta   90.00
_cell.angle_gamma   90.00
#
_symmetry.space_group_name_H-M   'P 1'
#
loop_
_entity.id
_entity.type
_entity.pdbx_description
1 polymer ?
#
loop_
_entity_poly.entity_id
_entity_poly.type
_entity_poly.pdbx_seq_one_letter_code
_entity_poly.pdbx_strand_id
1 'polypeptide(L)'
;MPDAAVPRDAAGDPAARDAAEEASAFSHAPVEPDGTAAYGDHPDQVVDFYAPRGPGGPAPAGSAPLVVVLHGGAWRDPYDRRHVTPFADFLARRGFAVANVEYRR
;
A
#
# COMPACT_ATOMS: atom_id res chain seq x y z
N MET A 1 -28.68 -2.48 45.84
CA MET A 1 -27.29 -2.26 45.39
C MET A 1 -27.36 -1.76 43.96
N PRO A 2 -27.13 -0.47 43.67
CA PRO A 2 -27.14 0.00 42.29
C PRO A 2 -25.93 -0.61 41.56
N ASP A 3 -26.23 -1.15 40.37
CA ASP A 3 -25.27 -1.67 39.41
C ASP A 3 -24.40 -0.50 38.92
N ALA A 4 -23.12 -0.52 39.28
CA ALA A 4 -22.18 0.51 38.85
C ALA A 4 -21.86 0.26 37.38
N ALA A 5 -22.47 1.04 36.50
CA ALA A 5 -22.08 1.10 35.10
C ALA A 5 -20.57 1.31 35.01
N VAL A 6 -19.87 0.31 34.49
CA VAL A 6 -18.44 0.38 34.20
C VAL A 6 -18.23 1.63 33.31
N PRO A 7 -17.41 2.60 33.72
CA PRO A 7 -17.14 3.78 32.91
C PRO A 7 -16.63 3.34 31.53
N ARG A 8 -17.20 3.90 30.47
CA ARG A 8 -16.66 3.75 29.11
C ARG A 8 -15.36 4.53 29.01
N ASP A 9 -14.27 3.95 29.51
CA ASP A 9 -12.91 4.37 29.19
C ASP A 9 -12.02 3.13 29.13
N ALA A 10 -11.91 2.56 27.94
CA ALA A 10 -10.92 1.52 27.59
C ALA A 10 -10.75 1.30 26.07
N ALA A 11 -11.60 1.89 25.23
CA ALA A 11 -11.31 2.10 23.81
C ALA A 11 -10.95 3.57 23.66
N GLY A 12 -9.67 3.87 23.38
CA GLY A 12 -9.18 5.24 23.25
C GLY A 12 -10.00 6.07 22.26
N ASP A 13 -9.89 7.39 22.39
CA ASP A 13 -10.49 8.38 21.48
C ASP A 13 -10.40 7.89 20.01
N PRO A 14 -11.54 7.68 19.31
CA PRO A 14 -11.54 7.22 17.93
C PRO A 14 -10.72 8.10 17.00
N ALA A 15 -10.72 9.43 17.21
CA ALA A 15 -9.94 10.34 16.39
C ALA A 15 -8.43 10.14 16.61
N ALA A 16 -8.01 9.95 17.87
CA ALA A 16 -6.62 9.63 18.19
C ALA A 16 -6.18 8.28 17.60
N ARG A 17 -7.08 7.29 17.58
CA ARG A 17 -6.82 6.00 16.96
C ARG A 17 -6.67 6.13 15.44
N ASP A 18 -7.60 6.81 14.77
CA ASP A 18 -7.55 7.03 13.31
C ASP A 18 -6.27 7.78 12.93
N ALA A 19 -5.88 8.80 13.69
CA ALA A 19 -4.62 9.53 13.47
C ALA A 19 -3.38 8.65 13.68
N ALA A 20 -3.40 7.73 14.67
CA ALA A 20 -2.31 6.79 14.89
C ALA A 20 -2.22 5.73 13.78
N GLU A 21 -3.36 5.24 13.30
CA GLU A 21 -3.44 4.31 12.16
C GLU A 21 -2.93 5.00 10.88
N GLU A 22 -3.31 6.26 10.65
CA GLU A 22 -2.81 7.06 9.53
C GLU A 22 -1.29 7.26 9.62
N ALA A 23 -0.79 7.71 10.77
CA ALA A 23 0.65 7.89 10.98
C ALA A 23 1.44 6.59 10.78
N SER A 24 0.89 5.45 11.21
CA SER A 24 1.47 4.13 10.97
C SER A 24 1.53 3.78 9.48
N ALA A 25 0.45 4.03 8.74
CA ALA A 25 0.38 3.75 7.30
C ALA A 25 1.44 4.54 6.51
N PHE A 26 1.71 5.79 6.90
CA PHE A 26 2.70 6.66 6.24
C PHE A 26 4.09 6.67 6.90
N SER A 27 4.35 5.77 7.85
CA SER A 27 5.61 5.74 8.61
C SER A 27 6.82 5.23 7.81
N HIS A 28 6.59 4.60 6.66
CA HIS A 28 7.64 3.99 5.85
C HIS A 28 8.04 4.91 4.70
N ALA A 29 9.35 5.05 4.49
CA ALA A 29 9.88 5.83 3.37
C ALA A 29 9.44 5.21 2.02
N PRO A 30 9.02 6.01 1.03
CA PRO A 30 8.67 5.51 -0.30
C PRO A 30 9.83 4.75 -0.96
N VAL A 31 9.48 3.75 -1.77
CA VAL A 31 10.44 2.96 -2.55
C VAL A 31 10.21 3.22 -4.04
N GLU A 32 11.25 3.67 -4.73
CA GLU A 32 11.19 3.91 -6.17
C GLU A 32 10.94 2.61 -6.95
N PRO A 33 10.10 2.64 -7.99
CA PRO A 33 9.81 1.48 -8.81
C PRO A 33 10.98 1.12 -9.72
N ASP A 34 11.00 -0.13 -10.19
CA ASP A 34 11.97 -0.61 -11.18
C ASP A 34 11.61 -0.12 -12.61
N GLY A 35 10.35 0.25 -12.82
CA GLY A 35 9.89 0.86 -14.06
C GLY A 35 8.44 1.34 -13.94
N THR A 36 8.05 2.24 -14.83
CA THR A 36 6.71 2.83 -14.83
C THR A 36 6.18 2.83 -16.26
N ALA A 37 4.89 2.52 -16.43
CA ALA A 37 4.22 2.60 -17.73
C ALA A 37 2.83 3.22 -17.60
N ALA A 38 2.39 3.90 -18.66
CA ALA A 38 1.00 4.33 -18.80
C ALA A 38 0.13 3.16 -19.27
N TYR A 39 -1.10 3.07 -18.76
CA TYR A 39 -2.14 2.15 -19.25
C TYR A 39 -3.30 2.87 -19.96
N GLY A 40 -3.21 4.19 -20.09
CA GLY A 40 -4.15 5.01 -20.85
C GLY A 40 -3.66 6.47 -20.96
N ASP A 41 -4.48 7.32 -21.57
CA ASP A 41 -4.10 8.70 -21.91
C ASP A 41 -4.15 9.68 -20.73
N HIS A 42 -4.83 9.32 -19.64
CA HIS A 42 -4.93 10.18 -18.47
C HIS A 42 -3.63 10.14 -17.65
N PRO A 43 -3.16 11.26 -17.06
CA PRO A 43 -1.93 11.29 -16.27
C PRO A 43 -1.92 10.33 -15.07
N ASP A 44 -3.09 10.04 -14.49
CA ASP A 44 -3.24 9.05 -13.41
C ASP A 44 -3.33 7.60 -13.91
N GLN A 45 -3.40 7.35 -15.22
CA GLN A 45 -3.44 5.99 -15.75
C GLN A 45 -2.03 5.41 -15.84
N VAL A 46 -1.42 5.18 -14.68
CA VAL A 46 -0.01 4.77 -14.54
C VAL A 46 0.13 3.51 -13.68
N VAL A 47 1.07 2.65 -14.05
CA VAL A 47 1.49 1.47 -13.27
C VAL A 47 2.98 1.56 -12.97
N ASP A 48 3.32 1.38 -11.70
CA ASP A 48 4.68 1.20 -11.22
C ASP A 48 4.97 -0.30 -11.04
N PHE A 49 6.10 -0.77 -11.55
CA PHE A 49 6.49 -2.17 -11.53
C PHE A 49 7.64 -2.41 -10.56
N TYR A 50 7.53 -3.51 -9.80
CA TYR A 50 8.59 -4.01 -8.93
C TYR A 50 8.96 -5.43 -9.31
N ALA A 51 10.25 -5.64 -9.59
CA ALA A 51 10.77 -6.92 -10.05
C ALA A 51 10.92 -7.92 -8.87
N PRO A 52 10.59 -9.21 -9.07
CA PRO A 52 10.74 -10.23 -8.03
C PRO A 52 12.22 -10.45 -7.65
N ARG A 53 12.53 -10.40 -6.34
CA ARG A 53 13.90 -10.51 -5.78
C ARG A 53 14.00 -11.48 -4.60
N GLY A 54 13.23 -12.56 -4.62
CA GLY A 54 13.11 -13.51 -3.51
C GLY A 54 14.37 -14.36 -3.24
N PRO A 55 14.41 -15.13 -2.12
CA PRO A 55 15.57 -15.90 -1.66
C PRO A 55 16.05 -17.05 -2.57
N GLY A 56 15.42 -17.26 -3.73
CA GLY A 56 15.88 -18.19 -4.79
C GLY A 56 16.69 -17.52 -5.91
N GLY A 57 16.99 -16.22 -5.80
CA GLY A 57 17.55 -15.44 -6.89
C GLY A 57 16.47 -15.02 -7.91
N PRO A 58 16.87 -14.42 -9.04
CA PRO A 58 15.94 -14.02 -10.08
C PRO A 58 15.19 -15.25 -10.61
N ALA A 59 13.86 -15.23 -10.50
CA ALA A 59 13.04 -16.25 -11.14
C ALA A 59 13.21 -16.15 -12.67
N PRO A 60 13.15 -17.26 -13.42
CA PRO A 60 13.04 -17.22 -14.87
C PRO A 60 11.96 -16.22 -15.31
N ALA A 61 12.21 -15.48 -16.40
CA ALA A 61 11.25 -14.53 -16.91
C ALA A 61 9.87 -15.19 -17.10
N GLY A 62 8.83 -14.61 -16.52
CA GLY A 62 7.45 -15.10 -16.62
C GLY A 62 7.04 -16.21 -15.65
N SER A 63 7.89 -16.64 -14.71
CA SER A 63 7.52 -17.66 -13.71
C SER A 63 7.04 -17.12 -12.36
N ALA A 64 7.24 -15.83 -12.09
CA ALA A 64 6.78 -15.20 -10.87
C ALA A 64 5.27 -14.87 -10.93
N PRO A 65 4.49 -15.17 -9.88
CA PRO A 65 3.11 -14.71 -9.79
C PRO A 65 3.05 -13.18 -9.77
N LEU A 66 2.12 -12.62 -10.55
CA LEU A 66 1.84 -11.19 -10.59
C LEU A 66 0.83 -10.82 -9.48
N VAL A 67 1.17 -9.82 -8.68
CA VAL A 67 0.27 -9.18 -7.73
C VAL A 67 -0.03 -7.76 -8.22
N VAL A 68 -1.31 -7.45 -8.39
CA VAL A 68 -1.77 -6.10 -8.70
C VAL A 68 -2.21 -5.43 -7.40
N VAL A 69 -1.62 -4.28 -7.09
CA VAL A 69 -1.93 -3.48 -5.89
C VAL A 69 -2.72 -2.25 -6.32
N LEU A 70 -3.86 -2.04 -5.67
CA LEU A 70 -4.68 -0.84 -5.77
C LEU A 70 -4.70 -0.17 -4.41
N HIS A 71 -4.26 1.07 -4.34
CA HIS A 71 -4.21 1.81 -3.08
C HIS A 71 -5.60 2.26 -2.62
N GLY A 72 -5.75 2.51 -1.33
CA GLY A 72 -6.94 3.14 -0.74
C GLY A 72 -6.85 4.67 -0.75
N GLY A 73 -7.51 5.31 0.22
CA GLY A 73 -7.47 6.77 0.38
C GLY A 73 -8.80 7.48 0.08
N ALA A 74 -9.91 6.74 0.04
CA ALA A 74 -11.26 7.27 -0.14
C ALA A 74 -11.41 8.20 -1.37
N TRP A 75 -10.67 7.91 -2.45
CA TRP A 75 -10.63 8.71 -3.68
C TRP A 75 -10.24 10.18 -3.44
N ARG A 76 -9.33 10.45 -2.50
CA ARG A 76 -8.85 11.81 -2.22
C ARG A 76 -7.46 12.03 -2.80
N ASP A 77 -7.25 13.20 -3.38
CA ASP A 77 -5.97 13.62 -4.00
C ASP A 77 -4.70 13.33 -3.18
N PRO A 78 -4.66 13.54 -1.84
CA PRO A 78 -3.44 13.37 -1.06
C PRO A 78 -2.89 11.93 -1.05
N TYR A 79 -3.70 10.93 -1.42
CA TYR A 79 -3.33 9.53 -1.36
C TYR A 79 -3.18 8.98 -2.78
N ASP A 80 -1.94 8.99 -3.28
CA ASP A 80 -1.57 8.42 -4.58
C ASP A 80 -0.90 7.04 -4.41
N ARG A 81 -0.55 6.38 -5.52
CA ARG A 81 0.15 5.09 -5.46
C ARG A 81 1.47 5.10 -4.66
N ARG A 82 2.08 6.27 -4.37
CA ARG A 82 3.39 6.35 -3.71
C ARG A 82 3.35 5.85 -2.27
N HIS A 83 2.21 5.97 -1.58
CA HIS A 83 2.13 5.58 -0.17
C HIS A 83 2.16 4.07 0.07
N VAL A 84 1.74 3.26 -0.91
CA VAL A 84 1.81 1.79 -0.81
C VAL A 84 3.09 1.20 -1.39
N THR A 85 4.04 2.03 -1.84
CA THR A 85 5.31 1.56 -2.42
C THR A 85 6.15 0.70 -1.46
N PRO A 86 6.18 0.93 -0.14
CA PRO A 86 6.90 0.03 0.78
C PRO A 86 6.26 -1.37 0.84
N PHE A 87 4.93 -1.44 0.69
CA PHE A 87 4.20 -2.72 0.62
C PHE A 87 4.45 -3.43 -0.73
N ALA A 88 4.50 -2.69 -1.84
CA ALA A 88 4.87 -3.23 -3.13
C ALA A 88 6.31 -3.81 -3.12
N ASP A 89 7.28 -3.08 -2.55
CA ASP A 89 8.65 -3.58 -2.39
C ASP A 89 8.72 -4.80 -1.47
N PHE A 90 7.95 -4.80 -0.38
CA PHE A 90 7.84 -5.96 0.52
C PHE A 90 7.45 -7.21 -0.27
N LEU A 91 6.39 -7.15 -1.08
CA LEU A 91 5.95 -8.27 -1.92
C LEU A 91 7.01 -8.67 -2.95
N ALA A 92 7.66 -7.70 -3.60
CA ALA A 92 8.73 -7.97 -4.56
C ALA A 92 9.90 -8.75 -3.94
N ARG A 93 10.29 -8.43 -2.70
CA ARG A 93 11.31 -9.17 -1.93
C ARG A 93 10.87 -10.58 -1.51
N ARG A 94 9.58 -10.91 -1.59
CA ARG A 94 9.08 -12.28 -1.41
C ARG A 94 9.03 -13.08 -2.72
N GLY A 95 9.43 -12.47 -3.84
CA GLY A 95 9.49 -13.15 -5.14
C GLY A 95 8.25 -12.96 -6.02
N PHE A 96 7.37 -12.01 -5.68
CA PHE A 96 6.25 -11.62 -6.54
C PHE A 96 6.70 -10.57 -7.56
N ALA A 97 6.17 -10.65 -8.78
CA ALA A 97 6.14 -9.48 -9.65
C ALA A 97 4.99 -8.59 -9.17
N VAL A 98 5.21 -7.28 -9.03
CA VAL A 98 4.18 -6.38 -8.49
C VAL A 98 3.89 -5.26 -9.47
N ALA A 99 2.60 -5.02 -9.72
CA ALA A 99 2.08 -3.88 -10.45
C ALA A 99 1.29 -2.99 -9.48
N ASN A 100 1.87 -1.86 -9.09
CA ASN A 100 1.24 -0.87 -8.22
C ASN A 100 0.55 0.19 -9.09
N VAL A 101 -0.78 0.20 -9.07
CA VAL A 101 -1.59 0.93 -10.04
C VAL A 101 -2.11 2.24 -9.44
N GLU A 102 -1.85 3.35 -10.13
CA GLU A 102 -2.56 4.61 -9.92
C GLU A 102 -3.87 4.60 -10.73
N TYR A 103 -4.87 5.35 -10.26
CA TYR A 103 -6.13 5.49 -10.97
C TYR A 103 -6.72 6.87 -10.75
N ARG A 104 -7.64 7.25 -11.64
CA ARG A 104 -8.39 8.51 -11.51
C ARG A 104 -9.19 8.49 -10.20
N ARG A 105 -8.97 9.50 -9.37
CA ARG A 105 -9.66 9.72 -8.11
C ARG A 105 -10.32 11.08 -8.11
#